data_AF-A0A7J2TL21-F1
#
_entry.id   AF-A0A7J2TL21-F1
#
_cell.length_a   1.000
_cell.length_b   1.000
_cell.length_c   1.000
_cell.angle_alpha   90.00
_cell.angle_beta   90.00
_cell.angle_gamma   90.00
#
_symmetry.space_group_name_H-M   'P 1'
#
loop_
_entity.id
_entity.type
_entity.pdbx_description
1 polymer ?
#
loop_
_entity_poly.entity_id
_entity_poly.type
_entity_poly.pdbx_seq_one_letter_code
_entity_poly.pdbx_strand_id
1 'polypeptide(L)'
;MPKCEHCGKEVVLPYECSFCGRCFCVEHRLPENHNCPNLPPKTPLGPWKLESPQKELPREERTTSEGEFHFIKESAKEQEVEKPKPKGKLKYIIPIFCIILVLVSFTSYSFGYNNGSNSSFNTGYELGYTQGIIDGAGTSYNIREPTYHEMLNFIASDRTDKKQYSESYTCFNFAADVKKQRF
;
A
#
# COMPACT_ATOMS: atom_id res chain seq x y z
N MET A 1 3.23 20.86 -46.78
CA MET A 1 2.59 20.83 -45.44
C MET A 1 2.55 19.40 -44.96
N PRO A 2 2.80 19.13 -43.68
CA PRO A 2 2.63 17.79 -43.14
C PRO A 2 1.16 17.37 -43.23
N LYS A 3 0.92 16.07 -43.47
CA LYS A 3 -0.42 15.47 -43.52
C LYS A 3 -0.60 14.57 -42.31
N CYS A 4 -1.82 14.51 -41.78
CA CYS A 4 -2.17 13.55 -40.74
C CYS A 4 -2.06 12.13 -41.29
N GLU A 5 -1.28 11.27 -40.64
CA GLU A 5 -1.10 9.87 -41.08
C GLU A 5 -2.33 8.99 -40.85
N HIS A 6 -3.29 9.44 -40.03
CA HIS A 6 -4.54 8.72 -39.80
C HIS A 6 -5.64 9.08 -40.81
N CYS A 7 -5.83 10.37 -41.12
CA CYS A 7 -6.95 10.85 -41.95
C CYS A 7 -6.54 11.58 -43.23
N GLY A 8 -5.25 11.77 -43.49
CA GLY A 8 -4.72 12.40 -44.70
C GLY A 8 -4.93 13.92 -44.81
N LYS A 9 -5.63 14.55 -43.86
CA LYS A 9 -5.86 16.01 -43.84
C LYS A 9 -4.54 16.77 -43.71
N GLU A 10 -4.38 17.84 -44.49
CA GLU A 10 -3.24 18.75 -44.36
C GLU A 10 -3.33 19.51 -43.04
N VAL A 11 -2.21 19.57 -42.31
CA VAL A 11 -2.14 20.21 -40.99
C VAL A 11 -1.11 21.32 -41.02
N VAL A 12 -1.52 22.49 -40.53
CA VAL A 12 -0.63 23.65 -40.36
C VAL A 12 0.30 23.44 -39.17
N LEU A 13 -0.22 22.82 -38.11
CA LEU A 13 0.54 22.46 -36.91
C LEU A 13 0.41 20.95 -36.65
N PRO A 14 1.40 20.14 -37.07
CA PRO A 14 1.39 18.70 -36.83
C PRO A 14 1.68 18.38 -35.36
N TYR A 15 0.98 17.39 -34.82
CA TYR A 15 1.30 16.79 -33.51
C TYR A 15 2.07 15.51 -33.72
N GLU A 16 3.27 15.42 -33.13
CA GLU A 16 4.07 14.20 -33.13
C GLU A 16 3.71 13.34 -31.92
N CYS A 17 3.42 12.05 -32.14
CA CYS A 17 3.12 11.12 -31.05
C CYS A 17 4.41 10.61 -30.39
N SER A 18 4.54 10.75 -29.07
CA SER A 18 5.74 10.27 -28.32
C SER A 18 5.93 8.75 -28.33
N PHE A 19 4.92 7.98 -28.73
CA PHE A 19 4.99 6.51 -28.77
C PHE A 19 5.38 5.98 -30.15
N CYS A 20 4.82 6.53 -31.23
CA CYS A 20 5.04 6.04 -32.59
C CYS A 20 5.80 7.00 -33.52
N GLY A 21 6.04 8.25 -33.10
CA GLY A 21 6.80 9.26 -33.87
C GLY A 21 6.08 9.82 -35.10
N ARG A 22 4.81 9.47 -35.32
CA ARG A 22 4.02 9.88 -36.49
C ARG A 22 3.32 11.21 -36.28
N CYS A 23 2.96 11.88 -37.38
CA CYS A 23 2.32 13.19 -37.38
C CYS A 23 0.78 13.10 -37.52
N PHE A 24 0.06 13.80 -36.64
CA PHE A 24 -1.41 13.78 -36.58
C PHE A 24 -2.03 15.18 -36.48
N CYS A 25 -3.31 15.29 -36.86
CA CYS A 25 -4.12 16.49 -36.64
C CYS A 25 -4.65 16.57 -35.20
N VAL A 26 -5.27 17.71 -34.83
CA VAL A 26 -5.86 17.95 -33.50
C VAL A 26 -6.79 16.82 -33.06
N GLU A 27 -7.60 16.28 -33.99
CA GLU A 27 -8.56 15.20 -33.74
C GLU A 27 -7.86 13.86 -33.44
N HIS A 28 -6.70 13.61 -34.03
CA HIS A 28 -5.99 12.33 -33.96
C HIS A 28 -4.70 12.41 -33.12
N ARG A 29 -4.47 13.51 -32.38
CA ARG A 29 -3.25 13.74 -31.62
C ARG A 29 -3.08 12.77 -30.42
N LEU A 30 -4.18 12.28 -29.85
CA LEU A 30 -4.14 11.29 -28.77
C LEU A 30 -3.83 9.89 -29.34
N PRO A 31 -3.02 9.07 -28.64
CA PRO A 31 -2.70 7.70 -29.07
C PRO A 31 -3.92 6.82 -29.34
N GLU A 32 -4.99 7.01 -28.57
CA GLU A 32 -6.24 6.25 -28.73
C GLU A 32 -7.00 6.63 -30.00
N ASN A 33 -6.88 7.88 -30.45
CA ASN A 33 -7.65 8.37 -31.59
C ASN A 33 -7.06 7.91 -32.94
N HIS A 34 -5.80 7.47 -32.97
CA HIS A 34 -5.17 6.95 -34.18
C HIS A 34 -4.73 5.49 -34.06
N ASN A 35 -5.23 4.76 -33.05
CA ASN A 35 -4.84 3.38 -32.75
C ASN A 35 -3.31 3.20 -32.74
N CYS A 36 -2.63 3.95 -31.87
CA CYS A 36 -1.17 3.97 -31.81
C CYS A 36 -0.60 2.55 -31.66
N PRO A 37 0.31 2.13 -32.57
CA PRO A 37 0.86 0.76 -32.53
C PRO A 37 1.73 0.50 -31.29
N ASN A 38 2.28 1.55 -30.69
CA ASN A 38 3.19 1.48 -29.54
C ASN A 38 2.51 1.95 -28.24
N LEU A 39 1.18 1.88 -28.16
CA LEU A 39 0.45 2.26 -26.96
C LEU A 39 0.71 1.24 -25.84
N PRO A 40 1.23 1.64 -24.67
CA PRO A 40 1.38 0.73 -23.53
C PRO A 40 0.01 0.16 -23.09
N PRO A 41 -0.01 -1.05 -22.52
CA PRO A 41 -1.24 -1.66 -22.03
C PRO A 41 -1.88 -0.79 -20.92
N LYS A 42 -3.20 -0.65 -20.96
CA LYS A 42 -3.97 0.03 -19.92
C LYS A 42 -3.95 -0.81 -18.65
N THR A 43 -3.09 -0.45 -17.69
CA THR A 43 -3.11 -1.03 -16.34
C THR A 43 -3.84 -0.08 -15.40
N PRO A 44 -4.61 -0.58 -14.42
CA PRO A 44 -5.27 0.25 -13.41
C PRO A 44 -4.27 1.03 -12.54
N LEU A 45 -2.99 0.68 -12.60
CA LEU A 45 -1.90 1.33 -11.89
C LEU A 45 -1.16 2.38 -12.74
N GLY A 46 -1.39 2.46 -14.05
CA GLY A 46 -0.62 3.31 -14.97
C GLY A 46 0.72 2.70 -15.42
N PRO A 47 1.45 3.34 -16.35
CA PRO A 47 2.71 2.83 -16.89
C PRO A 47 3.82 2.98 -15.84
N TRP A 48 3.98 1.98 -14.96
CA TRP A 48 5.12 1.93 -14.04
C TRP A 48 6.37 1.49 -14.78
N LYS A 49 7.32 2.42 -14.94
CA LYS A 49 8.70 2.09 -15.29
C LYS A 49 9.36 1.50 -14.04
N LEU A 50 9.54 0.18 -14.02
CA LEU A 50 10.35 -0.52 -13.03
C LEU A 50 11.81 -0.13 -13.21
N GLU A 51 12.21 0.96 -12.58
CA GLU A 51 13.62 1.31 -12.35
C GLU A 51 13.64 2.39 -11.25
N SER A 52 13.26 2.00 -10.03
CA SER A 52 13.67 2.71 -8.83
C SER A 52 14.90 2.00 -8.28
N PRO A 53 16.09 2.64 -8.26
CA PRO A 53 17.23 2.12 -7.53
C PRO A 53 16.83 2.00 -6.07
N GLN A 54 16.80 0.76 -5.55
CA GLN A 54 16.63 0.52 -4.13
C GLN A 54 17.82 1.13 -3.41
N LYS A 55 17.67 2.35 -2.91
CA LYS A 55 18.62 2.92 -1.98
C LYS A 55 18.30 2.31 -0.62
N GLU A 56 18.98 1.21 -0.31
CA GLU A 56 18.95 0.60 1.02
C GLU A 56 19.35 1.66 2.05
N LEU A 57 18.40 2.04 2.91
CA LEU A 57 18.69 2.87 4.07
C LEU A 57 19.34 1.98 5.15
N PRO A 58 20.43 2.43 5.78
CA PRO A 58 21.12 1.65 6.80
C PRO A 58 20.21 1.28 7.97
N ARG A 59 20.18 -0.02 8.30
CA ARG A 59 19.52 -0.57 9.48
C ARG A 59 20.33 -0.18 10.73
N GLU A 60 19.78 0.69 11.56
CA GLU A 60 20.39 1.08 12.83
C GLU A 60 20.20 -0.04 13.86
N GLU A 61 21.32 -0.55 14.37
CA GLU A 61 21.41 -1.69 15.26
C GLU A 61 21.18 -1.24 16.71
N ARG A 62 20.03 -1.62 17.29
CA ARG A 62 19.68 -1.27 18.67
C ARG A 62 20.41 -2.20 19.63
N THR A 63 21.52 -1.71 20.17
CA THR A 63 22.25 -2.33 21.28
C THR A 63 21.38 -2.36 22.54
N THR A 64 21.09 -3.55 23.05
CA THR A 64 20.49 -3.74 24.37
C THR A 64 21.55 -3.45 25.44
N SER A 65 21.44 -2.32 26.13
CA SER A 65 22.24 -2.02 27.31
C SER A 65 21.73 -2.80 28.51
N GLU A 66 22.68 -3.36 29.24
CA GLU A 66 22.58 -4.27 30.36
C GLU A 66 21.81 -3.66 31.55
N GLY A 67 20.83 -4.41 32.06
CA GLY A 67 20.19 -4.16 33.34
C GLY A 67 20.62 -5.25 34.33
N GLU A 68 21.48 -4.86 35.27
CA GLU A 68 22.00 -5.64 36.39
C GLU A 68 20.86 -6.16 37.29
N PHE A 69 20.66 -7.48 37.33
CA PHE A 69 19.81 -8.13 38.33
C PHE A 69 20.69 -8.85 39.35
N HIS A 70 20.77 -8.28 40.55
CA HIS A 70 21.43 -8.89 41.70
C HIS A 70 20.69 -10.15 42.14
N PHE A 71 21.36 -11.30 42.04
CA PHE A 71 20.98 -12.53 42.73
C PHE A 71 21.46 -12.46 44.18
N ILE A 72 20.52 -12.43 45.13
CA ILE A 72 20.82 -12.68 46.54
C ILE A 72 21.15 -14.18 46.67
N LYS A 73 22.42 -14.47 46.99
CA LYS A 73 22.86 -15.79 47.46
C LYS A 73 22.45 -15.92 48.92
N GLU A 74 21.68 -16.94 49.25
CA GLU A 74 21.59 -17.42 50.62
C GLU A 74 22.11 -18.87 50.69
N SER A 75 22.94 -19.10 51.70
CA SER A 75 23.87 -20.21 51.82
C SER A 75 23.21 -21.53 52.17
N ALA A 76 23.73 -22.59 51.58
CA ALA A 76 23.49 -23.97 51.93
C ALA A 76 23.62 -24.24 53.44
N LYS A 77 22.69 -25.02 53.99
CA LYS A 77 22.95 -25.88 55.14
C LYS A 77 22.74 -27.32 54.71
N GLU A 78 23.83 -28.07 54.80
CA GLU A 78 23.93 -29.50 54.59
C GLU A 78 23.22 -30.22 55.75
N GLN A 79 22.29 -31.13 55.43
CA GLN A 79 21.76 -32.11 56.38
C GLN A 79 21.81 -33.50 55.77
N GLU A 80 22.33 -34.42 56.60
CA GLU A 80 22.64 -35.80 56.25
C GLU A 80 21.39 -36.65 55.91
N VAL A 81 21.53 -37.33 54.79
CA VAL A 81 20.99 -38.62 54.34
C VAL A 81 20.11 -39.43 55.33
N GLU A 82 18.87 -39.71 54.91
CA GLU A 82 18.33 -41.08 54.92
C GLU A 82 17.90 -41.47 53.49
N LYS A 83 18.42 -42.60 52.97
CA LYS A 83 18.10 -43.11 51.62
C LYS A 83 16.81 -43.95 51.66
N PRO A 84 15.72 -43.58 50.97
CA PRO A 84 14.64 -44.53 50.73
C PRO A 84 14.96 -45.45 49.54
N LYS A 85 14.74 -46.75 49.78
CA LYS A 85 15.03 -47.90 48.94
C LYS A 85 14.29 -47.86 47.58
N PRO A 86 14.84 -48.44 46.50
CA PRO A 86 14.29 -48.32 45.15
C PRO A 86 13.14 -49.30 44.94
N LYS A 87 11.91 -48.84 44.68
CA LYS A 87 10.81 -49.69 44.18
C LYS A 87 9.93 -48.96 43.16
N GLY A 88 9.53 -49.72 42.14
CA GLY A 88 9.28 -49.26 40.79
C GLY A 88 7.96 -48.52 40.53
N LYS A 89 7.99 -47.80 39.40
CA LYS A 89 6.92 -47.13 38.61
C LYS A 89 7.22 -45.66 38.27
N LEU A 90 8.44 -45.18 38.51
CA LEU A 90 8.92 -43.83 38.15
C LEU A 90 9.59 -43.74 36.76
N LYS A 91 9.59 -44.82 35.97
CA LYS A 91 10.34 -44.88 34.69
C LYS A 91 9.61 -44.26 33.50
N TYR A 92 8.29 -44.03 33.60
CA TYR A 92 7.49 -43.52 32.49
C TYR A 92 7.04 -42.06 32.67
N ILE A 93 7.07 -41.52 33.90
CA ILE A 93 6.61 -40.14 34.16
C ILE A 93 7.56 -39.10 33.55
N ILE A 94 8.87 -39.32 33.68
CA ILE A 94 9.90 -38.43 33.11
C ILE A 94 9.81 -38.35 31.58
N PRO A 95 9.78 -39.46 30.81
CA PRO A 95 9.65 -39.37 29.36
C PRO A 95 8.29 -38.84 28.92
N ILE A 96 7.19 -39.14 29.63
CA ILE A 96 5.87 -38.56 29.33
C ILE A 96 5.90 -37.04 29.52
N PHE A 97 6.52 -36.54 30.60
CA PHE A 97 6.67 -35.11 30.83
C PHE A 97 7.51 -34.42 29.75
N CYS A 98 8.63 -35.04 29.33
CA CYS A 98 9.43 -34.53 28.21
C CYS A 98 8.64 -34.49 26.88
N ILE A 99 7.83 -35.53 26.60
CA ILE A 99 6.97 -35.56 25.41
C ILE A 99 5.91 -34.45 25.48
N ILE A 100 5.28 -34.24 26.64
CA ILE A 100 4.31 -33.15 26.84
C ILE A 100 4.98 -31.79 26.63
N LEU A 101 6.18 -31.56 27.16
CA LEU A 101 6.91 -30.31 26.94
C LEU A 101 7.20 -30.06 25.45
N VAL A 102 7.63 -31.08 24.71
CA VAL A 102 7.88 -30.97 23.26
C VAL A 102 6.59 -30.68 22.49
N LEU A 103 5.48 -31.33 22.85
CA LEU A 103 4.17 -31.08 22.22
C LEU A 103 3.65 -29.67 22.52
N VAL A 104 3.82 -29.17 23.75
CA VAL A 104 3.43 -27.80 24.13
C VAL A 104 4.31 -26.78 23.39
N SER A 105 5.61 -27.00 23.27
CA SER A 105 6.50 -26.14 22.49
C SER A 105 6.16 -26.13 20.99
N PHE A 106 5.80 -27.28 20.41
CA PHE A 106 5.45 -27.39 18.99
C PHE A 106 4.12 -26.72 18.66
N THR A 107 3.10 -26.90 19.51
CA THR A 107 1.78 -26.28 19.33
C THR A 107 1.83 -24.77 19.51
N SER A 108 2.56 -24.28 20.52
CA SER A 108 2.76 -22.84 20.73
C SER A 108 3.55 -22.17 19.60
N TYR A 109 4.61 -22.80 19.08
CA TYR A 109 5.34 -22.31 17.91
C TYR A 109 4.42 -22.18 16.67
N SER A 110 3.64 -23.22 16.38
CA SER A 110 2.73 -23.25 15.23
C SER A 110 1.63 -22.19 15.34
N PHE A 111 1.07 -22.00 16.54
CA PHE A 111 0.06 -20.96 16.80
C PHE A 111 0.63 -19.54 16.62
N GLY A 112 1.83 -19.29 17.14
CA GLY A 112 2.52 -18.01 16.99
C GLY A 112 2.83 -17.68 15.52
N TYR A 113 3.30 -18.65 14.74
CA TYR A 113 3.63 -18.46 13.33
C TYR A 113 2.40 -18.16 12.46
N ASN A 114 1.33 -18.93 12.62
CA ASN A 114 0.10 -18.73 11.83
C ASN A 114 -0.62 -17.42 12.18
N ASN A 115 -0.68 -17.06 13.47
CA ASN A 115 -1.31 -15.81 13.88
C ASN A 115 -0.46 -14.58 13.52
N GLY A 116 0.86 -14.67 13.66
CA GLY A 116 1.79 -13.60 13.27
C GLY A 116 1.74 -13.30 11.77
N SER A 117 1.72 -14.34 10.93
CA SER A 117 1.67 -14.17 9.47
C SER A 117 0.35 -13.56 9.00
N ASN A 118 -0.79 -14.00 9.53
CA ASN A 118 -2.09 -13.48 9.11
C ASN A 118 -2.35 -12.07 9.63
N SER A 119 -1.95 -11.77 10.88
CA SER A 119 -2.10 -10.43 11.45
C SER A 119 -1.25 -9.40 10.71
N SER A 120 0.04 -9.67 10.51
CA SER A 120 0.93 -8.75 9.82
C SER A 120 0.55 -8.51 8.35
N PHE A 121 0.10 -9.55 7.63
CA PHE A 121 -0.38 -9.41 6.25
C PHE A 121 -1.64 -8.52 6.17
N ASN A 122 -2.64 -8.80 7.00
CA ASN A 122 -3.87 -8.01 7.01
C ASN A 122 -3.61 -6.56 7.46
N THR A 123 -2.79 -6.35 8.49
CA THR A 123 -2.42 -5.01 8.95
C THR A 123 -1.62 -4.25 7.89
N GLY A 124 -0.64 -4.89 7.24
CA GLY A 124 0.12 -4.27 6.16
C GLY A 124 -0.74 -3.94 4.94
N TYR A 125 -1.67 -4.82 4.58
CA TYR A 125 -2.62 -4.60 3.50
C TYR A 125 -3.57 -3.43 3.79
N GLU A 126 -4.19 -3.40 4.96
CA GLU A 126 -5.10 -2.32 5.38
C GLU A 126 -4.37 -0.98 5.49
N LEU A 127 -3.16 -0.95 6.07
CA LEU A 127 -2.35 0.26 6.13
C LEU A 127 -1.94 0.74 4.73
N GLY A 128 -1.50 -0.16 3.85
CA GLY A 128 -1.16 0.19 2.48
C GLY A 128 -2.36 0.68 1.66
N TYR A 129 -3.52 0.06 1.84
CA TYR A 129 -4.77 0.44 1.18
C TYR A 129 -5.26 1.81 1.66
N THR A 130 -5.34 2.03 2.97
CA THR A 130 -5.75 3.31 3.55
C THR A 130 -4.76 4.44 3.21
N GLN A 131 -3.46 4.17 3.26
CA GLN A 131 -2.43 5.11 2.83
C GLN A 131 -2.56 5.43 1.33
N GLY A 132 -2.79 4.43 0.47
CA GLY A 132 -3.02 4.64 -0.96
C GLY A 132 -4.28 5.47 -1.26
N ILE A 133 -5.35 5.31 -0.48
CA ILE A 133 -6.55 6.16 -0.57
C ILE A 133 -6.23 7.60 -0.14
N ILE A 134 -5.46 7.80 0.94
CA ILE A 134 -5.08 9.13 1.44
C ILE A 134 -4.13 9.84 0.46
N ASP A 135 -3.14 9.12 -0.06
CA ASP A 135 -2.16 9.64 -1.03
C ASP A 135 -2.81 9.90 -2.40
N GLY A 136 -3.79 9.06 -2.79
CA GLY A 136 -4.63 9.26 -3.97
C GLY A 136 -5.61 10.44 -3.80
N ALA A 137 -6.13 10.66 -2.59
CA ALA A 137 -6.94 11.83 -2.26
C ALA A 137 -6.10 13.13 -2.26
N GLY A 138 -4.79 13.03 -1.99
CA GLY A 138 -3.83 14.12 -2.12
C GLY A 138 -3.49 14.52 -3.57
N THR A 139 -3.83 13.67 -4.56
CA THR A 139 -3.57 13.91 -5.99
C THR A 139 -4.85 13.89 -6.83
N SER A 140 -5.87 14.64 -6.39
CA SER A 140 -6.87 15.29 -7.27
C SER A 140 -7.72 14.45 -8.24
N TYR A 141 -7.79 13.12 -8.11
CA TYR A 141 -8.77 12.32 -8.85
C TYR A 141 -9.50 11.37 -7.91
N ASN A 142 -10.81 11.58 -7.76
CA ASN A 142 -11.67 10.62 -7.08
C ASN A 142 -12.03 9.59 -8.16
N ILE A 143 -11.50 8.37 -8.05
CA ILE A 143 -11.56 7.31 -9.09
C ILE A 143 -12.97 6.71 -9.22
N ARG A 144 -13.95 7.19 -8.44
CA ARG A 144 -15.34 6.78 -8.62
C ARG A 144 -15.93 7.49 -9.84
N GLU A 145 -16.22 6.73 -10.89
CA GLU A 145 -17.06 7.19 -11.99
C GLU A 145 -18.47 7.49 -11.45
N PRO A 146 -18.96 8.74 -11.51
CA PRO A 146 -20.30 9.08 -11.05
C PRO A 146 -21.34 8.48 -11.99
N THR A 147 -22.49 8.08 -11.44
CA THR A 147 -23.64 7.69 -12.27
C THR A 147 -24.19 8.91 -13.01
N TYR A 148 -24.92 8.66 -14.11
CA TYR A 148 -25.58 9.71 -14.88
C TYR A 148 -26.50 10.59 -14.00
N HIS A 149 -27.24 9.97 -13.07
CA HIS A 149 -28.14 10.69 -12.17
C HIS A 149 -27.38 11.55 -11.14
N GLU A 150 -26.27 11.04 -10.58
CA GLU A 150 -25.43 11.84 -9.69
C GLU A 150 -24.91 13.07 -10.45
N MET A 151 -24.35 12.89 -11.66
CA MET A 151 -23.89 13.99 -12.50
C MET A 151 -24.97 15.06 -12.74
N LEU A 152 -26.19 14.65 -13.09
CA LEU A 152 -27.30 15.57 -13.28
C LEU A 152 -27.65 16.35 -12.00
N ASN A 153 -27.66 15.69 -10.84
CA ASN A 153 -27.94 16.34 -9.56
C ASN A 153 -26.87 17.39 -9.20
N PHE A 154 -25.60 17.14 -9.51
CA PHE A 154 -24.55 18.12 -9.31
C PHE A 154 -24.71 19.32 -10.23
N ILE A 155 -24.92 19.10 -11.54
CA ILE A 155 -25.12 20.20 -12.49
C ILE A 155 -26.33 21.05 -12.07
N ALA A 156 -27.39 20.44 -11.54
CA ALA A 156 -28.57 21.14 -11.07
C ALA A 156 -28.37 21.88 -9.73
N SER A 157 -27.48 21.39 -8.86
CA SER A 157 -27.31 21.93 -7.50
C SER A 157 -26.10 22.86 -7.35
N ASP A 158 -25.07 22.73 -8.19
CA ASP A 158 -23.89 23.57 -8.18
C ASP A 158 -24.29 25.02 -8.48
N ARG A 159 -23.84 25.93 -7.61
CA ARG A 159 -24.06 27.38 -7.75
C ARG A 159 -22.74 28.12 -7.86
N THR A 160 -21.66 27.41 -8.16
CA THR A 160 -20.32 28.00 -8.16
C THR A 160 -20.18 29.00 -9.30
N ASP A 161 -20.91 28.78 -10.39
CA ASP A 161 -21.10 29.71 -11.51
C ASP A 161 -21.66 31.08 -11.11
N LYS A 162 -22.43 31.16 -10.01
CA LYS A 162 -23.02 32.42 -9.51
C LYS A 162 -22.04 33.27 -8.70
N LYS A 163 -20.85 32.76 -8.38
CA LYS A 163 -19.84 33.51 -7.64
C LYS A 163 -19.11 34.48 -8.56
N GLN A 164 -19.04 35.75 -8.16
CA GLN A 164 -18.37 36.79 -8.93
C GLN A 164 -16.88 36.82 -8.64
N TYR A 165 -16.06 36.94 -9.69
CA TYR A 165 -14.62 37.07 -9.56
C TYR A 165 -14.24 38.40 -8.89
N SER A 166 -13.26 38.34 -7.99
CA SER A 166 -12.70 39.48 -7.26
C SER A 166 -11.20 39.26 -7.00
N GLU A 167 -10.51 40.24 -6.41
CA GLU A 167 -9.10 40.07 -6.01
C GLU A 167 -8.90 38.92 -5.01
N SER A 168 -9.93 38.58 -4.22
CA SER A 168 -9.94 37.47 -3.27
C SER A 168 -10.57 36.19 -3.81
N TYR A 169 -11.29 36.26 -4.94
CA TYR A 169 -11.95 35.11 -5.56
C TYR A 169 -11.49 34.92 -7.00
N THR A 170 -10.46 34.09 -7.18
CA THR A 170 -9.82 33.82 -8.47
C THR A 170 -10.25 32.47 -9.04
N CYS A 171 -9.75 32.13 -10.23
CA CYS A 171 -10.00 30.84 -10.88
C CYS A 171 -9.61 29.64 -10.00
N PHE A 172 -8.61 29.80 -9.14
CA PHE A 172 -8.20 28.78 -8.18
C PHE A 172 -9.31 28.50 -7.17
N ASN A 173 -9.95 29.55 -6.63
CA ASN A 173 -11.02 29.42 -5.66
C ASN A 173 -12.29 28.84 -6.28
N PHE A 174 -12.62 29.22 -7.52
CA PHE A 174 -13.68 28.60 -8.31
C PHE A 174 -13.45 27.10 -8.46
N ALA A 175 -12.27 26.70 -8.93
CA ALA A 175 -11.95 25.29 -9.12
C ALA A 175 -11.98 24.49 -7.81
N ALA A 176 -11.55 25.09 -6.70
CA ALA A 176 -11.62 24.48 -5.37
C ALA A 176 -13.07 24.29 -4.91
N ASP A 177 -13.96 25.27 -5.14
CA ASP A 177 -15.36 25.22 -4.74
C ASP A 177 -16.17 24.20 -5.54
N VAL A 178 -15.96 24.13 -6.85
CA VAL A 178 -16.54 23.08 -7.73
C VAL A 178 -16.09 21.70 -7.22
N LYS A 179 -14.80 21.56 -6.90
CA LYS A 179 -14.23 20.31 -6.36
C LYS A 179 -14.75 19.93 -4.98
N LYS A 180 -15.21 20.89 -4.18
CA LYS A 180 -15.77 20.66 -2.84
C LYS A 180 -17.24 20.24 -2.89
N GLN A 181 -17.96 20.65 -3.93
CA GLN A 181 -19.38 20.35 -4.12
C GLN A 181 -19.62 19.07 -4.95
N ARG A 182 -18.58 18.48 -5.52
CA ARG A 182 -18.67 17.17 -6.18
C ARG A 182 -18.85 16.04 -5.16
N PHE A 183 -19.50 14.97 -5.61
CA PHE A 183 -19.80 13.75 -4.85
C PHE A 183 -18.55 13.04 -4.29
#